data_AF-A0A9W6XV79-F1
#
_entry.id   AF-A0A9W6XV79-F1
#
_cell.length_a   1.000
_cell.length_b   1.000
_cell.length_c   1.000
_cell.angle_alpha   90.00
_cell.angle_beta   90.00
_cell.angle_gamma   90.00
#
_symmetry.space_group_name_H-M   'P 1'
#
loop_
_entity.id
_entity.type
_entity.pdbx_description
1 polymer ?
#
loop_
_entity_poly.entity_id
_entity_poly.type
_entity_poly.pdbx_seq_one_letter_code
_entity_poly.pdbx_strand_id
1 'polypeptide(L)'
;MGRKRLKVSATLALTPTQREALSEVICASVESGAQIAWRRMLESAAFTGVAYDTLRREGKAVQRQLSKQGLVVPRGPLKRHLSEQDEAAGEPLDARTAELEALVARNGALVEDGGRQIKALEQQVAGLDAAVAKRDEQLDASREEQDKLHKQVEALQQCVSELSAIIASKDAQLEEANGRYDTLLQGIRQLASRGETL
;
A
#
# COMPACT_ATOMS: atom_id res chain seq x y z
N MET A 1 42.66 -24.88 -43.94
CA MET A 1 41.82 -24.51 -42.78
C MET A 1 41.38 -23.06 -42.92
N GLY A 2 40.15 -22.84 -43.36
CA GLY A 2 39.62 -21.53 -43.67
C GLY A 2 39.12 -20.77 -42.45
N ARG A 3 39.31 -19.45 -42.46
CA ARG A 3 38.40 -18.51 -41.80
C ARG A 3 38.20 -17.33 -42.75
N LYS A 4 37.13 -17.40 -43.54
CA LYS A 4 36.61 -16.28 -44.32
C LYS A 4 36.26 -15.16 -43.33
N ARG A 5 37.02 -14.06 -43.35
CA ARG A 5 36.61 -12.81 -42.69
C ARG A 5 35.44 -12.24 -43.49
N LEU A 6 34.24 -12.45 -42.97
CA LEU A 6 33.02 -11.79 -43.45
C LEU A 6 33.21 -10.28 -43.26
N LYS A 7 33.40 -9.59 -44.38
CA LYS A 7 33.44 -8.13 -44.45
C LYS A 7 31.99 -7.63 -44.40
N VAL A 8 31.36 -7.68 -43.23
CA VAL A 8 30.07 -7.01 -43.01
C VAL A 8 30.37 -5.61 -42.52
N SER A 9 30.43 -4.68 -43.46
CA SER A 9 30.22 -3.26 -43.16
C SER A 9 29.34 -2.70 -44.26
N ALA A 10 28.10 -3.20 -44.29
CA ALA A 10 27.01 -2.40 -44.81
C ALA A 10 26.81 -1.27 -43.78
N THR A 11 27.52 -0.16 -43.97
CA THR A 11 27.14 1.13 -43.38
C THR A 11 25.74 1.45 -43.90
N LEU A 12 24.73 1.10 -43.11
CA LEU A 12 23.36 1.58 -43.30
C LEU A 12 23.41 3.10 -43.13
N ALA A 13 23.55 3.80 -44.26
CA ALA A 13 23.41 5.24 -44.32
C ALA A 13 21.96 5.61 -43.96
N LEU A 14 21.75 6.78 -43.36
CA LEU A 14 20.40 7.27 -43.07
C LEU A 14 19.58 7.38 -44.36
N THR A 15 18.31 6.98 -44.27
CA THR A 15 17.36 7.14 -45.37
C THR A 15 17.17 8.63 -45.68
N PRO A 16 16.74 9.00 -46.91
CA PRO A 16 16.51 10.40 -47.25
C PRO A 16 15.56 11.11 -46.27
N THR A 17 14.47 10.44 -45.87
CA THR A 17 13.51 10.94 -44.87
C THR A 17 14.15 11.17 -43.49
N GLN A 18 15.09 10.31 -43.08
CA GLN A 18 15.84 10.48 -41.84
C GLN A 18 16.82 11.66 -41.91
N ARG A 19 17.42 11.93 -43.07
CA ARG A 19 18.31 13.08 -43.26
C ARG A 19 17.55 14.40 -43.23
N GLU A 20 16.33 14.42 -43.78
CA GLU A 20 15.44 15.58 -43.73
C GLU A 20 15.02 15.89 -42.29
N ALA A 21 14.57 14.88 -41.54
CA ALA A 21 14.28 15.03 -40.11
C ALA A 21 15.51 15.47 -39.29
N LEU A 22 16.71 15.00 -39.64
CA LEU A 22 17.95 15.50 -39.03
C LEU A 22 18.19 16.97 -39.33
N SER A 23 17.97 17.39 -40.58
CA SER A 23 18.15 18.77 -41.02
C SER A 23 17.23 19.70 -40.24
N GLU A 24 15.95 19.34 -40.09
CA GLU A 24 14.99 20.11 -39.31
C GLU A 24 15.40 20.27 -37.85
N VAL A 25 15.81 19.17 -37.20
CA VAL A 25 16.24 19.22 -35.80
C VAL A 25 17.51 20.05 -35.62
N ILE A 26 18.45 19.96 -36.57
CA ILE A 26 19.68 20.77 -36.54
C ILE A 26 19.33 22.25 -36.73
N CYS A 27 18.47 22.61 -37.69
CA CYS A 27 18.03 23.99 -37.90
C CYS A 27 17.31 24.55 -36.67
N ALA A 28 16.32 23.82 -36.13
CA ALA A 28 15.59 24.23 -34.94
C ALA A 28 16.50 24.40 -33.70
N SER A 29 17.51 23.53 -33.55
CA SER A 29 18.50 23.64 -32.47
C SER A 29 19.43 24.85 -32.66
N VAL A 30 19.76 25.21 -33.90
CA VAL A 30 20.59 26.38 -34.21
C VAL A 30 19.80 27.67 -33.98
N GLU A 31 18.54 27.72 -34.41
CA GLU A 31 17.64 28.87 -34.21
C GLU A 31 17.33 29.13 -32.73
N SER A 32 17.12 28.07 -31.95
CA SER A 32 16.89 28.16 -30.50
C SER A 32 18.18 28.34 -29.68
N GLY A 33 19.36 28.20 -30.30
CA GLY A 33 20.64 28.19 -29.60
C GLY A 33 20.85 27.00 -28.66
N ALA A 34 19.96 26.00 -28.70
CA ALA A 34 20.03 24.81 -27.87
C ALA A 34 21.11 23.84 -28.34
N GLN A 35 21.59 22.99 -27.43
CA GLN A 35 22.49 21.90 -27.77
C GLN A 35 21.71 20.71 -28.33
N ILE A 36 22.14 20.17 -29.47
CA ILE A 36 21.50 18.99 -30.07
C ILE A 36 21.67 17.77 -29.15
N ALA A 37 20.57 17.33 -28.55
CA ALA A 37 20.52 16.18 -27.65
C ALA A 37 20.46 14.86 -28.45
N TRP A 38 21.56 14.50 -29.12
CA TRP A 38 21.66 13.33 -30.00
C TRP A 38 21.15 12.00 -29.40
N ARG A 39 21.25 11.83 -28.07
CA ARG A 39 20.71 10.63 -27.39
C ARG A 39 19.18 10.60 -27.38
N ARG A 40 18.52 11.74 -27.13
CA ARG A 40 17.05 11.84 -27.10
C ARG A 40 16.46 11.68 -28.50
N MET A 41 17.24 11.97 -29.55
CA MET A 41 16.80 11.75 -30.93
C MET A 41 16.61 10.27 -31.26
N LEU A 42 17.31 9.35 -30.58
CA LEU A 42 17.10 7.90 -30.76
C LEU A 42 15.74 7.43 -30.24
N GLU A 43 15.11 8.20 -29.36
CA GLU A 43 13.77 7.94 -28.83
C GLU A 43 12.69 8.44 -29.80
N SER A 44 13.05 9.23 -30.82
CA SER A 44 12.13 9.68 -31.87
C SER A 44 11.84 8.55 -32.85
N ALA A 45 10.56 8.42 -33.23
CA ALA A 45 10.09 7.45 -34.22
C ALA A 45 10.86 7.52 -35.55
N ALA A 46 11.41 8.68 -35.91
CA ALA A 46 12.19 8.87 -37.13
C ALA A 46 13.54 8.14 -37.11
N PHE A 47 14.14 7.92 -35.94
CA PHE A 47 15.49 7.35 -35.78
C PHE A 47 15.50 5.99 -35.08
N THR A 48 14.33 5.37 -34.89
CA THR A 48 14.21 4.02 -34.34
C THR A 48 15.04 3.03 -35.17
N GLY A 49 15.92 2.29 -34.51
CA GLY A 49 16.80 1.31 -35.17
C GLY A 49 18.09 1.88 -35.78
N VAL A 50 18.32 3.20 -35.68
CA VAL A 50 19.60 3.82 -36.07
C VAL A 50 20.60 3.70 -34.93
N ALA A 51 21.81 3.25 -35.22
CA ALA A 51 22.89 3.26 -34.23
C ALA A 51 23.33 4.70 -33.89
N TYR A 52 23.54 4.99 -32.61
CA TYR A 52 23.96 6.31 -32.12
C TYR A 52 25.16 6.88 -32.89
N ASP A 53 26.18 6.05 -33.17
CA ASP A 53 27.37 6.50 -33.89
C ASP A 53 27.09 6.87 -35.34
N THR A 54 26.16 6.18 -35.99
CA THR A 54 25.70 6.52 -37.34
C THR A 54 24.95 7.85 -37.33
N LEU A 55 24.00 8.01 -36.39
CA LEU A 55 23.25 9.25 -36.22
C LEU A 55 24.17 10.45 -35.95
N ARG A 56 25.17 10.28 -35.08
CA ARG A 56 26.12 11.32 -34.72
C ARG A 56 27.07 11.68 -35.87
N ARG A 57 27.50 10.69 -36.66
CA ARG A 57 28.39 10.92 -37.82
C ARG A 57 27.63 11.62 -38.96
N GLU A 58 26.46 11.12 -39.32
CA GLU A 58 25.62 11.71 -40.36
C GLU A 58 25.09 13.08 -39.93
N GLY A 59 24.69 13.26 -38.68
CA GLY A 59 24.28 14.56 -38.14
C GLY A 59 25.37 15.62 -38.24
N LYS A 60 26.64 15.26 -37.96
CA LYS A 60 27.78 16.16 -38.21
C LYS A 60 28.00 16.44 -39.70
N ALA A 61 27.75 15.46 -40.58
CA ALA A 61 27.87 15.66 -42.02
C ALA A 61 26.79 16.60 -42.55
N VAL A 62 25.53 16.44 -42.11
CA VAL A 62 24.40 17.32 -42.42
C VAL A 62 24.65 18.73 -41.89
N GLN A 63 25.10 18.88 -40.64
CA GLN A 63 25.46 20.18 -40.07
C GLN A 63 26.55 20.90 -40.90
N ARG A 64 27.55 20.16 -41.39
CA ARG A 64 28.59 20.72 -42.28
C ARG A 64 28.03 21.09 -43.65
N GLN A 65 27.08 20.33 -44.18
CA GLN A 65 26.42 20.63 -45.46
C GLN A 65 25.54 21.88 -45.35
N LEU A 66 24.71 21.97 -44.32
CA LEU A 66 23.89 23.15 -44.03
C LEU A 66 24.74 24.41 -43.81
N SER A 67 25.88 24.25 -43.15
CA SER A 67 26.84 25.33 -42.96
C SER A 67 27.48 25.80 -44.27
N LYS A 68 27.81 24.87 -45.18
CA LYS A 68 28.30 25.19 -46.54
C LYS A 68 27.22 25.86 -47.42
N GLN A 69 25.96 25.59 -47.17
CA GLN A 69 24.82 26.23 -47.86
C GLN A 69 24.44 27.59 -47.23
N GLY A 70 25.15 28.05 -46.20
CA GLY A 70 24.92 29.34 -45.56
C GLY A 70 23.73 29.36 -44.59
N LEU A 71 23.05 28.24 -44.36
CA LEU A 71 21.89 28.13 -43.45
C LEU A 71 22.28 27.96 -41.97
N VAL A 72 23.52 27.54 -41.68
CA VAL A 72 24.00 27.35 -40.31
C VAL A 72 25.40 27.98 -40.15
N VAL A 73 25.47 29.09 -39.42
CA VAL A 73 26.77 29.71 -39.07
C VAL A 73 27.46 28.82 -38.02
N PRO A 74 28.65 28.27 -38.29
CA PRO A 74 29.37 27.52 -37.28
C PRO A 74 29.85 28.51 -36.22
N ARG A 75 29.33 28.40 -34.99
CA ARG A 75 29.88 29.13 -33.85
C ARG A 75 31.31 28.62 -33.64
N GLY A 76 32.28 29.39 -34.11
CA GLY A 76 33.70 29.10 -33.98
C GLY A 76 34.11 28.93 -32.51
N PRO A 77 35.32 28.39 -32.25
CA PRO A 77 35.76 28.11 -30.89
C PRO A 77 35.70 29.40 -30.06
N LEU A 78 34.88 29.37 -29.01
CA LEU A 78 34.80 30.40 -27.99
C LEU A 78 36.20 30.63 -27.43
N LYS A 79 36.91 31.64 -27.95
CA LYS A 79 37.99 32.29 -27.22
C LYS A 79 37.31 32.89 -25.99
N ARG A 80 37.59 32.29 -24.84
CA ARG A 80 37.20 32.78 -23.52
C ARG A 80 37.68 34.24 -23.40
N HIS A 81 36.77 35.18 -23.57
CA HIS A 81 36.91 36.50 -22.97
C HIS A 81 36.57 36.32 -21.49
N LEU A 82 37.58 35.93 -20.71
CA LEU A 82 37.58 36.03 -19.25
C LEU A 82 38.07 37.43 -18.91
N SER A 83 37.22 38.44 -19.06
CA SER A 83 37.51 39.76 -18.50
C SER A 83 36.18 40.50 -18.31
N GLU A 84 35.89 40.84 -17.06
CA GLU A 84 34.99 41.93 -16.65
C GLU A 84 33.47 41.69 -16.69
N GLN A 85 32.99 40.46 -16.43
CA GLN A 85 31.57 40.23 -16.10
C GLN A 85 31.31 39.50 -14.77
N ASP A 86 32.33 39.27 -13.93
CA ASP A 86 32.16 38.63 -12.61
C ASP A 86 31.95 39.62 -11.44
N GLU A 87 31.99 40.94 -11.66
CA GLU A 87 32.04 41.94 -10.58
C GLU A 87 30.73 42.73 -10.37
N ALA A 88 29.64 42.41 -11.08
CA ALA A 88 28.39 43.15 -10.90
C ALA A 88 27.16 42.27 -11.16
N ALA A 89 26.83 41.42 -10.18
CA ALA A 89 25.48 40.88 -9.85
C ALA A 89 25.49 39.43 -9.27
N GLY A 90 26.53 39.03 -8.54
CA GLY A 90 26.52 37.78 -7.78
C GLY A 90 26.73 38.06 -6.30
N GLU A 91 25.88 37.56 -5.42
CA GLU A 91 26.29 37.39 -4.02
C GLU A 91 27.63 36.65 -3.99
N PRO A 92 28.58 37.03 -3.11
CA PRO A 92 29.85 36.32 -3.01
C PRO A 92 29.56 34.85 -2.76
N LEU A 93 30.15 33.95 -3.57
CA LEU A 93 29.91 32.51 -3.51
C LEU A 93 30.10 31.94 -2.09
N ASP A 94 30.95 32.56 -1.29
CA ASP A 94 31.16 32.24 0.12
C ASP A 94 29.92 32.48 0.98
N ALA A 95 29.17 33.57 0.74
CA ALA A 95 27.91 33.84 1.44
C ALA A 95 26.82 32.81 1.09
N ARG A 96 26.72 32.44 -0.19
CA ARG A 96 25.78 31.40 -0.63
C ARG A 96 26.15 30.02 -0.08
N THR A 97 27.44 29.73 0.03
CA THR A 97 27.93 28.48 0.64
C THR A 97 27.60 28.43 2.12
N ALA A 98 27.85 29.51 2.87
CA ALA A 98 27.50 29.61 4.28
C ALA A 98 25.97 29.48 4.52
N GLU A 99 25.15 30.06 3.64
CA GLU A 99 23.69 29.91 3.70
C GLU A 99 23.26 28.44 3.48
N LEU A 100 23.83 27.77 2.48
CA LEU A 100 23.54 26.36 2.20
C LEU A 100 24.00 25.45 3.35
N GLU A 101 25.16 25.71 3.95
CA GLU A 101 25.65 24.99 5.13
C GLU A 101 24.69 25.17 6.32
N ALA A 102 24.20 26.39 6.56
CA ALA A 102 23.21 26.66 7.61
C ALA A 102 21.89 25.92 7.35
N LEU A 103 21.42 25.87 6.09
CA LEU A 103 20.23 25.11 5.70
C LEU A 103 20.43 23.60 5.88
N VAL A 104 21.60 23.06 5.51
CA VAL A 104 21.94 21.64 5.71
C VAL A 104 21.97 21.31 7.20
N ALA A 105 22.59 22.15 8.04
CA ALA A 105 22.61 21.95 9.49
C ALA A 105 21.20 21.98 10.09
N ARG A 106 20.36 22.94 9.68
CA ARG A 106 18.96 23.02 10.09
C ARG A 106 18.16 21.80 9.66
N ASN A 107 18.32 21.35 8.42
CA ASN A 107 17.65 20.16 7.92
C ASN A 107 18.12 18.90 8.64
N GLY A 108 19.42 18.80 8.96
CA GLY A 108 19.97 17.73 9.79
C GLY A 108 19.29 17.66 11.16
N ALA A 109 19.16 18.80 11.85
CA ALA A 109 18.48 18.87 13.13
C ALA A 109 16.99 18.46 13.05
N LEU A 110 16.29 18.85 11.97
CA LEU A 110 14.89 18.44 11.74
C LEU A 110 14.77 16.94 11.47
N VAL A 111 15.70 16.35 10.72
CA VAL A 111 15.72 14.90 10.46
C VAL A 111 16.00 14.11 11.73
N GLU A 112 16.93 14.58 12.57
CA GLU A 112 17.19 13.98 13.87
C GLU A 112 15.97 14.06 14.79
N ASP A 113 15.29 15.22 14.83
CA ASP A 113 14.08 15.39 15.62
C ASP A 113 12.94 14.48 15.14
N GLY A 114 12.69 14.45 13.83
CA GLY A 114 11.72 13.54 13.22
C GLY A 114 12.05 12.07 13.52
N GLY A 115 13.33 11.69 13.46
CA GLY A 115 13.80 10.36 13.84
C GLY A 115 13.53 10.01 15.31
N ARG A 116 13.64 10.98 16.23
CA ARG A 116 13.27 10.78 17.64
C ARG A 116 11.76 10.61 17.82
N GLN A 117 10.96 11.40 17.11
CA GLN A 117 9.49 11.31 17.16
C GLN A 117 9.00 9.97 16.61
N ILE A 118 9.55 9.49 15.49
CA ILE A 118 9.23 8.18 14.92
C ILE A 118 9.50 7.07 15.93
N LYS A 119 10.68 7.05 16.57
CA LYS A 119 11.01 6.05 17.60
C LYS A 119 10.05 6.09 18.79
N ALA A 120 9.64 7.29 19.22
CA ALA A 120 8.68 7.43 20.31
C ALA A 120 7.29 6.87 19.92
N LEU A 121 6.84 7.14 18.70
CA LEU A 121 5.59 6.60 18.17
C LEU A 121 5.65 5.08 17.99
N GLU A 122 6.76 4.52 17.50
CA GLU A 122 6.97 3.08 17.40
C GLU A 122 6.84 2.38 18.76
N GLN A 123 7.40 2.97 19.82
CA GLN A 123 7.25 2.46 21.19
C GLN A 123 5.80 2.53 21.67
N GLN A 124 5.08 3.60 21.35
CA GLN A 124 3.66 3.72 21.68
C GLN A 124 2.81 2.67 20.95
N VAL A 125 3.06 2.45 19.66
CA VAL A 125 2.37 1.42 18.87
C VAL A 125 2.62 0.04 19.47
N ALA A 126 3.87 -0.31 19.76
CA ALA A 126 4.19 -1.60 20.40
C ALA A 126 3.49 -1.77 21.77
N GLY A 127 3.37 -0.68 22.54
CA GLY A 127 2.64 -0.69 23.80
C GLY A 127 1.13 -0.89 23.61
N LEU A 128 0.54 -0.26 22.59
CA LEU A 128 -0.87 -0.44 22.24
C LEU A 128 -1.15 -1.84 21.73
N ASP A 129 -0.28 -2.40 20.88
CA ASP A 129 -0.41 -3.77 20.37
C ASP A 129 -0.41 -4.79 21.51
N ALA A 130 0.50 -4.64 22.48
CA ALA A 130 0.53 -5.48 23.67
C ALA A 130 -0.73 -5.33 24.54
N ALA A 131 -1.27 -4.11 24.64
CA ALA A 131 -2.51 -3.87 25.37
C ALA A 131 -3.72 -4.51 24.67
N VAL A 132 -3.80 -4.43 23.33
CA VAL A 132 -4.85 -5.08 22.53
C VAL A 132 -4.78 -6.59 22.68
N ALA A 133 -3.60 -7.20 22.52
CA ALA A 133 -3.43 -8.64 22.70
C ALA A 133 -3.92 -9.12 24.08
N LYS A 134 -3.58 -8.38 25.14
CA LYS A 134 -4.08 -8.68 26.50
C LYS A 134 -5.60 -8.53 26.63
N ARG A 135 -6.21 -7.58 25.93
CA ARG A 135 -7.68 -7.42 25.93
C ARG A 135 -8.35 -8.57 25.19
N ASP A 136 -7.79 -9.01 24.08
CA ASP A 136 -8.31 -10.13 23.29
C ASP A 136 -8.30 -11.43 24.11
N GLU A 137 -7.19 -11.73 24.82
CA GLU A 137 -7.13 -12.86 25.75
C GLU A 137 -8.22 -12.80 26.83
N GLN A 138 -8.50 -11.61 27.37
CA GLN A 138 -9.55 -11.41 28.37
C GLN A 138 -10.96 -11.60 27.79
N LEU A 139 -11.19 -11.17 26.55
CA LEU A 139 -12.46 -11.36 25.86
C LEU A 139 -12.73 -12.84 25.58
N ASP A 140 -11.71 -13.58 25.15
CA ASP A 140 -11.84 -15.01 24.89
C ASP A 140 -12.11 -15.78 26.18
N ALA A 141 -11.40 -15.48 27.27
CA ALA A 141 -11.69 -16.06 28.59
C ALA A 141 -13.12 -15.76 29.06
N SER A 142 -13.61 -14.53 28.84
CA SER A 142 -14.98 -14.16 29.19
C SER A 142 -16.03 -14.88 28.34
N ARG A 143 -15.75 -15.12 27.05
CA ARG A 143 -16.64 -15.89 26.17
C ARG A 143 -16.74 -17.35 26.62
N GLU A 144 -15.62 -17.97 26.97
CA GLU A 144 -15.62 -19.34 27.50
C GLU A 144 -16.43 -19.46 28.79
N GLU A 145 -16.33 -18.47 29.68
CA GLU A 145 -17.13 -18.43 30.90
C GLU A 145 -18.62 -18.25 30.61
N GLN A 146 -18.99 -17.38 29.65
CA GLN A 146 -20.37 -17.21 29.21
C GLN A 146 -20.95 -18.52 28.64
N ASP A 147 -20.21 -19.22 27.79
CA ASP A 147 -20.64 -20.51 27.21
C ASP A 147 -20.86 -21.56 28.30
N LYS A 148 -19.99 -21.59 29.32
CA LYS A 148 -20.15 -22.49 30.47
C LYS A 148 -21.40 -22.15 31.28
N LEU A 149 -21.63 -20.87 31.56
CA LEU A 149 -22.82 -20.43 32.29
C LEU A 149 -24.10 -20.71 31.49
N HIS A 150 -24.08 -20.54 30.18
CA HIS A 150 -25.20 -20.85 29.31
C HIS A 150 -25.61 -22.32 29.40
N LYS A 151 -24.64 -23.24 29.29
CA LYS A 151 -24.88 -24.69 29.46
C LYS A 151 -25.42 -25.04 30.85
N GLN A 152 -24.96 -24.35 31.89
CA GLN A 152 -25.50 -24.55 33.25
C GLN A 152 -26.97 -24.10 33.35
N VAL A 153 -27.32 -22.97 32.73
CA VAL A 153 -28.71 -22.50 32.68
C VAL A 153 -29.60 -23.49 31.94
N GLU A 154 -29.17 -24.00 30.79
CA GLU A 154 -29.92 -25.03 30.04
C GLU A 154 -30.14 -26.30 30.88
N ALA A 155 -29.09 -26.78 31.56
CA ALA A 155 -29.20 -27.94 32.44
C ALA A 155 -30.18 -27.72 33.61
N LEU A 156 -30.16 -26.52 34.21
CA LEU A 156 -31.09 -26.16 35.27
C LEU A 156 -32.54 -26.05 34.74
N GLN A 157 -32.74 -25.50 33.55
CA GLN A 157 -34.07 -25.43 32.92
C GLN A 157 -34.65 -26.82 32.66
N GLN A 158 -33.80 -27.76 32.21
CA GLN A 158 -34.19 -29.15 32.04
C GLN A 158 -34.60 -29.77 33.37
N CYS A 159 -33.79 -29.58 34.42
CA CYS A 159 -34.10 -30.08 35.78
C CYS A 159 -35.42 -29.51 36.32
N VAL A 160 -35.67 -28.21 36.14
CA VAL A 160 -36.94 -27.56 36.53
C VAL A 160 -38.13 -28.18 35.79
N SER A 161 -37.98 -28.47 34.50
CA SER A 161 -39.03 -29.08 33.69
C SER A 161 -39.36 -30.51 34.17
N GLU A 162 -38.32 -31.30 34.47
CA GLU A 162 -38.48 -32.66 35.02
C GLU A 162 -39.15 -32.65 36.39
N LEU A 163 -38.70 -31.77 37.30
CA LEU A 163 -39.32 -31.62 38.62
C LEU A 163 -40.78 -31.18 38.51
N SER A 164 -41.11 -30.28 37.58
CA SER A 164 -42.48 -29.84 37.34
C SER A 164 -43.38 -31.00 36.87
N ALA A 165 -42.86 -31.87 36.00
CA ALA A 165 -43.59 -33.06 35.56
C ALA A 165 -43.81 -34.07 36.70
N ILE A 166 -42.80 -34.25 37.57
CA ILE A 166 -42.93 -35.11 38.76
C ILE A 166 -43.98 -34.56 39.71
N ILE A 167 -43.99 -33.25 39.97
CA ILE A 167 -44.98 -32.59 40.83
C ILE A 167 -46.38 -32.83 40.26
N ALA A 168 -46.61 -32.57 38.97
CA ALA A 168 -47.90 -32.80 38.33
C ALA A 168 -48.36 -34.26 38.42
N SER A 169 -47.44 -35.22 38.26
CA SER A 169 -47.74 -36.65 38.44
C SER A 169 -48.12 -36.98 39.89
N LYS A 170 -47.45 -36.38 40.86
CA LYS A 170 -47.73 -36.58 42.28
C LYS A 170 -49.07 -35.96 42.69
N ASP A 171 -49.39 -34.78 42.18
CA ASP A 171 -50.69 -34.14 42.42
C ASP A 171 -51.83 -35.00 41.89
N ALA A 172 -51.69 -35.59 40.70
CA ALA A 172 -52.69 -36.52 40.16
C ALA A 172 -52.87 -37.79 41.02
N GLN A 173 -51.76 -38.34 41.53
CA GLN A 173 -51.80 -39.50 42.44
C GLN A 173 -52.48 -39.16 43.77
N LEU A 174 -52.26 -37.95 44.31
CA LEU A 174 -52.90 -37.48 45.53
C LEU A 174 -54.40 -37.31 45.32
N GLU A 175 -54.82 -36.73 44.20
CA GLU A 175 -56.24 -36.56 43.87
C GLU A 175 -56.97 -37.91 43.76
N GLU A 176 -56.34 -38.88 43.09
CA GLU A 176 -56.89 -40.25 43.01
C GLU A 176 -57.00 -40.91 44.39
N ALA A 177 -55.97 -40.77 45.22
CA ALA A 177 -55.97 -41.32 46.58
C ALA A 177 -57.06 -40.69 47.45
N ASN A 178 -57.26 -39.37 47.35
CA ASN A 178 -58.32 -38.64 48.04
C ASN A 178 -59.70 -39.13 47.60
N GLY A 179 -59.94 -39.29 46.29
CA GLY A 179 -61.21 -39.83 45.79
C GLY A 179 -61.50 -41.25 46.29
N ARG A 180 -60.49 -42.11 46.38
CA ARG A 180 -60.62 -43.45 46.99
C ARG A 180 -60.94 -43.38 48.48
N TYR A 181 -60.29 -42.47 49.21
CA TYR A 181 -60.56 -42.25 50.64
C TYR A 181 -62.00 -41.80 50.87
N ASP A 182 -62.50 -40.83 50.10
CA ASP A 182 -63.88 -40.36 50.19
C ASP A 182 -64.89 -41.48 49.91
N THR A 183 -64.61 -42.31 48.91
CA THR A 183 -65.44 -43.48 48.58
C THR A 183 -65.50 -44.47 49.75
N LEU A 184 -64.35 -44.78 50.37
CA LEU A 184 -64.28 -45.65 51.55
C LEU A 184 -65.05 -45.06 52.74
N LEU A 185 -64.90 -43.75 52.98
CA LEU A 185 -65.58 -43.04 54.05
C LEU A 185 -67.11 -43.09 53.88
N GLN A 186 -67.60 -42.91 52.65
CA GLN A 186 -69.02 -43.07 52.33
C GLN A 186 -69.50 -44.50 52.57
N GLY A 187 -68.73 -45.51 52.16
CA GLY A 187 -69.06 -46.91 52.41
C GLY A 187 -69.17 -47.24 53.91
N ILE A 188 -68.24 -46.75 54.73
CA ILE A 188 -68.28 -46.91 56.19
C ILE A 188 -69.55 -46.28 56.78
N ARG A 189 -69.89 -45.05 56.36
CA ARG A 189 -71.11 -44.36 56.82
C ARG A 189 -72.38 -45.15 56.46
N GLN A 190 -72.44 -45.71 55.26
CA GLN A 190 -73.58 -46.55 54.83
C GLN A 190 -73.69 -47.81 55.69
N LEU A 191 -72.58 -48.49 55.97
CA LEU A 191 -72.57 -49.68 56.83
C LEU A 191 -72.98 -49.36 58.27
N ALA A 192 -72.50 -48.26 58.83
CA ALA A 192 -72.90 -47.81 60.17
C ALA A 192 -74.42 -47.57 60.24
N SER A 193 -74.98 -46.86 59.26
CA SER A 193 -76.42 -46.58 59.21
C SER A 193 -77.27 -47.86 59.09
N ARG A 194 -76.79 -48.87 58.35
CA ARG A 194 -77.46 -50.18 58.26
C ARG A 194 -77.39 -50.97 59.58
N GLY A 195 -76.25 -50.90 60.27
CA GLY A 195 -76.06 -51.58 61.55
C GLY A 195 -76.96 -51.04 62.66
N GLU A 196 -77.31 -49.76 62.65
CA GLU A 196 -78.23 -49.15 63.62
C GLU A 196 -79.71 -49.52 63.39
N THR A 197 -80.05 -50.06 62.22
CA THR A 197 -81.44 -50.43 61.87
C THR A 197 -81.80 -51.91 62.12
N LEU A 198 -80.85 -52.71 62.63
CA LEU A 198 -81.01 -54.14 62.94
C LEU A 198 -80.98 -54.37 64.46
#